data_AF-A0A8J3A6Q4-F1
#
_entry.id   AF-A0A8J3A6Q4-F1
#
_cell.length_a   1.000
_cell.length_b   1.000
_cell.length_c   1.000
_cell.angle_alpha   90.00
_cell.angle_beta   90.00
_cell.angle_gamma   90.00
#
_symmetry.space_group_name_H-M   'P 1'
#
loop_
_entity.id
_entity.type
_entity.pdbx_description
1 polymer ?
#
loop_
_entity_poly.entity_id
_entity_poly.type
_entity_poly.pdbx_seq_one_letter_code
_entity_poly.pdbx_strand_id
1 'polypeptide(L)'
;MSSLTPSEKVAAFRAATRDFARRYAGEIAAGMTDEQIAEALKSCFGIFSGSGGPNEFSITRQGAGLKLWVSHEVHNHVSMKPIWQGKATIAMTRQVYRISDPNDTQMSLL
;
A
#
# COMPACT_ATOMS: atom_id res chain seq x y z
N MET A 1 -22.37 5.20 -0.03
CA MET A 1 -21.09 4.67 -0.58
C MET A 1 -20.98 3.21 -0.21
N SER A 2 -21.04 2.30 -1.19
CA SER A 2 -20.77 0.88 -0.94
C SER A 2 -19.32 0.71 -0.50
N SER A 3 -19.11 -0.01 0.59
CA SER A 3 -17.76 -0.30 1.09
C SER A 3 -17.10 -1.35 0.20
N LEU A 4 -15.80 -1.18 -0.10
CA LEU A 4 -15.01 -2.18 -0.82
C LEU A 4 -15.08 -3.52 -0.09
N THR A 5 -15.37 -4.58 -0.83
CA THR A 5 -15.26 -5.97 -0.37
C THR A 5 -13.79 -6.31 -0.03
N PRO A 6 -13.53 -7.37 0.75
CA PRO A 6 -12.15 -7.77 1.07
C PRO A 6 -11.27 -8.04 -0.16
N SER A 7 -11.81 -8.66 -1.20
CA SER A 7 -11.10 -8.91 -2.47
C SER A 7 -10.81 -7.62 -3.22
N GLU A 8 -11.78 -6.71 -3.28
CA GLU A 8 -11.59 -5.40 -3.91
C GLU A 8 -10.54 -4.58 -3.16
N LYS A 9 -10.50 -4.64 -1.83
CA LYS A 9 -9.45 -3.98 -1.04
C LYS A 9 -8.06 -4.44 -1.43
N VAL A 10 -7.85 -5.74 -1.64
CA VAL A 10 -6.55 -6.28 -2.09
C VAL A 10 -6.23 -5.82 -3.51
N ALA A 11 -7.20 -5.90 -4.43
CA ALA A 11 -7.01 -5.48 -5.83
C ALA A 11 -6.69 -3.97 -5.93
N ALA A 12 -7.47 -3.14 -5.23
CA ALA A 12 -7.26 -1.71 -5.06
C ALA A 12 -5.87 -1.39 -4.48
N PHE A 13 -5.47 -2.11 -3.44
CA PHE A 13 -4.16 -1.89 -2.80
C PHE A 13 -3.02 -2.23 -3.76
N ARG A 14 -3.12 -3.33 -4.51
CA ARG A 14 -2.13 -3.70 -5.55
C ARG A 14 -2.06 -2.65 -6.66
N ALA A 15 -3.21 -2.16 -7.14
CA ALA A 15 -3.24 -1.09 -8.14
C ALA A 15 -2.55 0.18 -7.62
N ALA A 16 -2.83 0.55 -6.37
CA ALA A 16 -2.23 1.70 -5.71
C ALA A 16 -0.72 1.54 -5.41
N THR A 17 -0.21 0.32 -5.29
CA THR A 17 1.20 0.06 -4.94
C THR A 17 1.97 -0.64 -6.07
N ARG A 18 1.45 -0.61 -7.30
CA ARG A 18 2.07 -1.26 -8.47
C ARG A 18 3.52 -0.82 -8.71
N ASP A 19 3.80 0.48 -8.54
CA ASP A 19 5.17 0.99 -8.72
C ASP A 19 6.12 0.51 -7.63
N PHE A 20 5.65 0.33 -6.39
CA PHE A 20 6.43 -0.27 -5.32
C PHE A 20 6.82 -1.71 -5.69
N ALA A 21 5.84 -2.53 -6.08
CA ALA A 21 6.07 -3.92 -6.47
C ALA A 21 7.05 -4.04 -7.65
N ARG A 22 6.98 -3.12 -8.61
CA ARG A 22 7.84 -3.12 -9.79
C ARG A 22 9.25 -2.63 -9.50
N ARG A 23 9.40 -1.57 -8.71
CA ARG A 23 10.71 -0.92 -8.46
C ARG A 23 11.54 -1.65 -7.40
N TYR A 24 10.89 -2.25 -6.41
CA TYR A 24 11.55 -2.89 -5.27
C TYR A 24 11.38 -4.42 -5.29
N ALA A 25 11.25 -5.02 -6.49
CA ALA A 25 10.98 -6.45 -6.62
C ALA A 25 12.07 -7.33 -5.97
N GLY A 26 13.35 -6.91 -6.07
CA GLY A 26 14.47 -7.62 -5.47
C GLY A 26 14.45 -7.56 -3.95
N GLU A 27 14.18 -6.38 -3.39
CA GLU A 27 14.09 -6.13 -1.94
C GLU A 27 12.88 -6.85 -1.34
N ILE A 28 11.74 -6.84 -2.02
CA ILE A 28 10.56 -7.63 -1.64
C ILE A 28 10.92 -9.12 -1.53
N ALA A 29 11.68 -9.65 -2.50
CA ALA A 29 12.09 -11.05 -2.50
C ALA A 29 13.12 -11.38 -1.41
N ALA A 30 14.02 -10.43 -1.09
CA ALA A 30 15.00 -10.57 -0.02
C ALA A 30 14.39 -10.43 1.39
N GLY A 31 13.25 -9.75 1.50
CA GLY A 31 12.65 -9.33 2.75
C GLY A 31 13.00 -7.88 3.10
N MET A 32 12.10 -7.21 3.80
CA MET A 32 12.23 -5.80 4.17
C MET A 32 11.71 -5.55 5.58
N THR A 33 12.38 -4.68 6.32
CA THR A 33 11.86 -4.14 7.60
C THR A 33 10.72 -3.17 7.35
N ASP A 34 9.95 -2.86 8.40
CA ASP A 34 8.85 -1.90 8.31
C ASP A 34 9.34 -0.49 7.91
N GLU A 35 10.53 -0.09 8.36
CA GLU A 35 11.16 1.18 7.99
C GLU A 35 11.52 1.21 6.49
N GLN A 36 12.10 0.11 5.98
CA GLN A 36 12.44 -0.01 4.56
C GLN A 36 11.17 0.03 3.69
N ILE A 37 10.11 -0.67 4.11
CA ILE A 37 8.80 -0.62 3.44
C ILE A 37 8.27 0.82 3.47
N ALA A 38 8.34 1.50 4.62
CA ALA A 38 7.86 2.86 4.75
C ALA A 38 8.58 3.85 3.82
N GLU A 39 9.91 3.81 3.76
CA GLU A 39 10.70 4.69 2.89
C GLU A 39 10.46 4.39 1.40
N ALA A 40 10.40 3.11 1.02
CA ALA A 40 10.11 2.71 -0.35
C ALA A 40 8.70 3.17 -0.80
N LEU A 41 7.70 3.04 0.07
CA LEU A 41 6.34 3.52 -0.20
C LEU A 41 6.29 5.05 -0.28
N LYS A 42 6.98 5.78 0.62
CA LYS A 42 7.08 7.25 0.55
C LYS A 42 7.65 7.70 -0.78
N SER A 43 8.73 7.07 -1.23
CA SER A 43 9.36 7.33 -2.52
C SER A 43 8.42 7.06 -3.70
N CYS A 44 7.62 6.00 -3.65
CA CYS A 44 6.64 5.69 -4.69
C CYS A 44 5.42 6.63 -4.69
N PHE A 45 4.93 7.02 -3.52
CA PHE A 45 3.74 7.86 -3.40
C PHE A 45 4.02 9.34 -3.68
N GLY A 46 5.25 9.80 -3.36
CA GLY A 46 5.64 11.20 -3.49
C GLY A 46 4.82 12.13 -2.57
N ILE A 47 4.79 13.42 -2.93
CA ILE A 47 4.02 14.43 -2.19
C ILE A 47 2.53 14.12 -2.26
N PHE A 48 2.04 13.83 -3.47
CA PHE A 48 0.67 13.48 -3.76
C PHE A 48 0.58 12.85 -5.15
N SER A 49 -0.12 11.73 -5.29
CA SER A 49 -0.31 11.02 -6.56
C SER A 49 -1.68 10.35 -6.59
N GLY A 50 -2.26 10.20 -7.77
CA GLY A 50 -3.53 9.50 -7.94
C GLY A 50 -3.61 8.79 -9.28
N SER A 51 -4.60 7.92 -9.40
CA SER A 51 -4.97 7.26 -10.64
C SER A 51 -6.47 6.94 -10.63
N GLY A 52 -7.06 6.83 -11.81
CA GLY A 52 -8.44 6.40 -11.97
C GLY A 52 -8.89 6.58 -13.41
N GLY A 53 -10.03 5.97 -13.74
CA GLY A 53 -10.60 5.98 -15.07
C GLY A 53 -11.96 5.28 -15.09
N PRO A 54 -12.65 5.26 -16.23
CA PRO A 54 -13.89 4.51 -16.38
C PRO A 54 -13.68 3.03 -16.03
N ASN A 55 -14.52 2.48 -15.15
CA ASN A 55 -14.44 1.11 -14.64
C ASN A 55 -13.15 0.77 -13.85
N GLU A 56 -12.39 1.78 -13.40
CA GLU A 56 -11.26 1.61 -12.50
C GLU A 56 -11.53 2.23 -11.12
N PHE A 57 -10.79 1.80 -10.11
CA PHE A 57 -10.83 2.44 -8.81
C PHE A 57 -10.30 3.89 -8.89
N SER A 58 -11.00 4.82 -8.23
CA SER A 58 -10.43 6.12 -7.92
C SER A 58 -9.45 5.97 -6.77
N ILE A 59 -8.16 6.27 -7.02
CA ILE A 59 -7.05 6.06 -6.08
C ILE A 59 -6.35 7.39 -5.84
N THR A 60 -6.12 7.71 -4.57
CA THR A 60 -5.27 8.84 -4.13
C THR A 60 -4.27 8.35 -3.11
N ARG A 61 -3.02 8.80 -3.22
CA ARG A 61 -1.86 8.36 -2.44
C ARG A 61 -1.05 9.56 -1.99
N GLN A 62 -0.54 9.49 -0.76
CA GLN A 62 0.34 10.51 -0.21
C GLN A 62 1.43 9.85 0.63
N GLY A 63 2.69 10.19 0.36
CA GLY A 63 3.84 9.68 1.12
C GLY A 63 3.82 10.15 2.58
N ALA A 64 3.41 11.40 2.82
CA ALA A 64 3.23 11.92 4.17
C ALA A 64 2.15 11.13 4.93
N GLY A 65 2.58 10.41 5.97
CA GLY A 65 1.71 9.52 6.74
C GLY A 65 1.26 8.26 6.00
N LEU A 66 1.85 7.94 4.83
CA LEU A 66 1.55 6.75 4.03
C LEU A 66 0.05 6.54 3.82
N LYS A 67 -0.64 7.57 3.36
CA LYS A 67 -2.11 7.58 3.24
C LYS A 67 -2.55 7.08 1.88
N LEU A 68 -3.58 6.25 1.88
CA LEU A 68 -4.20 5.70 0.68
C LEU A 68 -5.73 5.78 0.78
N TRP A 69 -6.33 6.47 -0.19
CA TRP A 69 -7.78 6.53 -0.39
C TRP A 69 -8.12 5.74 -1.65
N VAL A 70 -9.13 4.88 -1.56
CA VAL A 70 -9.64 4.14 -2.71
C VAL A 70 -11.16 4.04 -2.68
N SER A 71 -11.80 4.16 -3.83
CA SER A 71 -13.26 4.03 -3.97
C SER A 71 -13.65 3.65 -5.40
N HIS A 72 -14.87 3.15 -5.59
CA HIS A 72 -15.41 2.90 -6.94
C HIS A 72 -15.67 4.20 -7.71
N GLU A 73 -16.11 5.23 -7.00
CA GLU A 73 -16.38 6.56 -7.57
C GLU A 73 -15.30 7.55 -7.17
N VAL A 74 -15.25 8.71 -7.83
CA VAL A 74 -14.34 9.80 -7.46
C VAL A 74 -14.59 10.23 -6.01
N HIS A 75 -13.56 10.13 -5.17
CA HIS A 75 -13.63 10.55 -3.78
C HIS A 75 -13.05 11.95 -3.57
N ASN A 76 -13.52 12.62 -2.52
CA ASN A 76 -12.91 13.84 -2.03
C ASN A 76 -11.95 13.51 -0.88
N HIS A 77 -10.65 13.49 -1.16
CA HIS A 77 -9.60 13.18 -0.18
C HIS A 77 -9.45 14.25 0.94
N VAL A 78 -10.07 15.43 0.79
CA VAL A 78 -10.07 16.49 1.82
C VAL A 78 -11.14 16.20 2.88
N SER A 79 -12.30 15.66 2.49
CA SER A 79 -13.41 15.36 3.42
C SER A 79 -13.44 13.91 3.86
N MET A 80 -12.91 12.98 3.05
CA MET A 80 -12.90 11.55 3.35
C MET A 80 -11.62 11.12 4.05
N LYS A 81 -11.74 10.15 4.96
CA LYS A 81 -10.60 9.53 5.62
C LYS A 81 -9.93 8.51 4.69
N PRO A 82 -8.60 8.33 4.79
CA PRO A 82 -7.92 7.28 4.04
C PRO A 82 -8.38 5.90 4.55
N ILE A 83 -8.38 4.91 3.65
CA ILE A 83 -8.65 3.51 4.02
C ILE A 83 -7.44 2.92 4.75
N TRP A 84 -6.23 3.27 4.31
CA TRP A 84 -4.99 2.87 4.97
C TRP A 84 -4.13 4.09 5.28
N GLN A 85 -3.50 4.07 6.46
CA GLN A 85 -2.61 5.12 6.93
C GLN A 85 -1.50 4.54 7.82
N GLY A 86 -0.28 5.06 7.67
CA GLY A 86 0.87 4.74 8.52
C GLY A 86 1.12 3.24 8.62
N LYS A 87 1.13 2.71 9.85
CA LYS A 87 1.37 1.28 10.13
C LYS A 87 0.37 0.36 9.43
N ALA A 88 -0.89 0.78 9.23
CA ALA A 88 -1.87 -0.04 8.52
C ALA A 88 -1.50 -0.22 7.03
N THR A 89 -0.89 0.79 6.41
CA THR A 89 -0.39 0.71 5.04
C THR A 89 0.81 -0.23 4.94
N ILE A 90 1.73 -0.17 5.92
CA ILE A 90 2.89 -1.07 6.00
C ILE A 90 2.44 -2.52 6.18
N ALA A 91 1.55 -2.77 7.16
CA ALA A 91 1.01 -4.10 7.42
C ALA A 91 0.29 -4.69 6.21
N MET A 92 -0.55 -3.89 5.52
CA MET A 92 -1.22 -4.31 4.30
C MET A 92 -0.23 -4.61 3.17
N THR A 93 0.83 -3.82 3.04
CA THR A 93 1.91 -4.07 2.06
C THR A 93 2.58 -5.41 2.33
N ARG A 94 2.97 -5.65 3.58
CA ARG A 94 3.57 -6.92 4.00
C ARG A 94 2.66 -8.09 3.71
N GLN A 95 1.37 -7.98 4.04
CA GLN A 95 0.37 -9.03 3.79
C GLN A 95 0.17 -9.31 2.28
N VAL A 96 0.01 -8.26 1.48
CA VAL A 96 -0.29 -8.37 0.04
C VAL A 96 0.90 -8.92 -0.74
N TYR A 97 2.11 -8.51 -0.39
CA TYR A 97 3.33 -8.93 -1.09
C TYR A 97 4.09 -10.07 -0.40
N ARG A 98 3.60 -10.56 0.75
CA ARG A 98 4.22 -11.62 1.55
C ARG A 98 5.69 -11.35 1.85
N ILE A 99 5.99 -10.11 2.24
CA ILE A 99 7.35 -9.65 2.51
C ILE A 99 7.80 -10.23 3.86
N SER A 100 8.89 -10.99 3.88
CA SER A 100 9.50 -11.47 5.12
C SER A 100 10.07 -10.30 5.92
N ASP A 101 9.98 -10.37 7.25
CA ASP A 101 10.69 -9.43 8.13
C ASP A 101 12.06 -10.02 8.48
N PRO A 102 13.17 -9.42 8.02
CA PRO A 102 14.51 -9.92 8.31
C PRO A 102 14.87 -9.80 9.81
N ASN A 103 14.15 -8.97 10.58
CA ASN A 103 14.35 -8.87 12.03
C ASN A 103 13.54 -9.91 12.81
N ASP A 104 12.63 -10.62 12.15
CA ASP A 104 11.87 -11.72 12.76
C ASP A 104 12.79 -12.92 12.92
N THR A 105 13.55 -12.88 14.01
CA THR A 105 14.46 -13.94 14.48
C THR A 105 13.66 -15.08 15.13
N GLN A 106 12.49 -15.42 14.58
CA GLN A 106 11.79 -16.61 15.00
C GLN A 106 12.71 -17.80 14.74
N MET A 107 13.26 -18.33 15.83
CA MET A 107 14.36 -19.27 15.86
C MET A 107 14.14 -20.39 14.85
N SER A 108 15.16 -20.61 14.02
CA SER A 108 15.38 -21.90 13.37
C SER A 108 15.22 -22.96 14.46
N LEU A 109 14.09 -23.65 14.48
CA LEU A 109 13.93 -24.86 15.27
C LEU A 109 14.99 -25.82 14.75
N LEU A 110 16.05 -25.98 15.55
CA LEU A 110 17.08 -27.01 15.41
C LEU A 110 16.44 -28.39 15.32
#